data_AF-A0A9Q3YGA7-F1
#
_entry.id   AF-A0A9Q3YGA7-F1
#
_cell.length_a   1.000
_cell.length_b   1.000
_cell.length_c   1.000
_cell.angle_alpha   90.00
_cell.angle_beta   90.00
_cell.angle_gamma   90.00
#
_symmetry.space_group_name_H-M   'P 1'
#
loop_
_entity.id
_entity.type
_entity.pdbx_description
1 polymer ?
#
loop_
_entity_poly.entity_id
_entity_poly.type
_entity_poly.pdbx_seq_one_letter_code
_entity_poly.pdbx_strand_id
1 'polypeptide(L)'
;MSKNHNQKTLSILRVIAQREEPSLSSIIADTNLPKSTIMRHLSMLREDYCLVLKTVRDNRRRFYQVESWGAFDPEFFRALTDADVASTSVASISDPTRLKGNNSTNE
;
A
#
# COMPACT_ATOMS: atom_id res chain seq x y z
N MET A 1 10.82 21.34 -3.04
CA MET A 1 9.76 20.62 -2.28
C MET A 1 10.42 19.82 -1.17
N SER A 2 9.93 19.91 0.07
CA SER A 2 10.53 19.20 1.22
C SER A 2 10.32 17.69 1.06
N LYS A 3 11.36 16.86 1.29
CA LYS A 3 11.32 15.39 1.07
C LYS A 3 10.12 14.71 1.75
N ASN A 4 9.70 15.22 2.91
CA ASN A 4 8.55 14.73 3.67
C ASN A 4 7.20 14.94 2.96
N HIS A 5 7.09 15.93 2.08
CA HIS A 5 5.85 16.24 1.37
C HIS A 5 5.57 15.21 0.27
N ASN A 6 6.60 14.88 -0.52
CA ASN A 6 6.48 13.90 -1.62
C ASN A 6 6.17 12.50 -1.09
N GLN A 7 6.79 12.11 0.03
CA GLN A 7 6.51 10.82 0.67
C GLN A 7 5.03 10.66 1.04
N LYS A 8 4.42 11.68 1.66
CA LYS A 8 3.00 11.65 2.04
C LYS A 8 2.08 11.52 0.83
N THR A 9 2.35 12.26 -0.24
CA THR A 9 1.59 12.17 -1.50
C THR A 9 1.66 10.76 -2.07
N LEU A 10 2.86 10.18 -2.15
CA LEU A 10 3.05 8.82 -2.67
C LEU A 10 2.37 7.77 -1.79
N SER A 11 2.39 7.92 -0.46
CA SER A 11 1.65 7.04 0.44
C SER A 11 0.14 7.09 0.20
N ILE A 12 -0.43 8.27 -0.02
CA ILE A 12 -1.86 8.42 -0.34
C ILE A 12 -2.18 7.75 -1.68
N LEU A 13 -1.37 8.01 -2.73
CA LEU A 13 -1.54 7.42 -4.06
C LEU A 13 -1.47 5.90 -4.02
N ARG A 14 -0.52 5.34 -3.26
CA ARG A 14 -0.38 3.89 -3.06
C ARG A 14 -1.67 3.28 -2.52
N VAL A 15 -2.25 3.86 -1.47
CA VAL A 15 -3.50 3.35 -0.88
C VAL A 15 -4.67 3.44 -1.86
N ILE A 16 -4.76 4.54 -2.63
CA ILE A 16 -5.80 4.70 -3.65
C ILE A 16 -5.66 3.67 -4.77
N ALA A 17 -4.43 3.35 -5.19
CA ALA A 17 -4.19 2.38 -6.26
C ALA A 17 -4.47 0.92 -5.86
N GLN A 18 -4.31 0.62 -4.56
CA GLN A 18 -4.43 -0.73 -4.00
C GLN A 18 -5.86 -1.11 -3.59
N ARG A 19 -6.69 -0.13 -3.24
CA ARG A 19 -8.06 -0.39 -2.80
C ARG A 19 -9.02 -0.22 -3.96
N GLU A 20 -9.99 -1.12 -4.05
CA GLU A 20 -11.10 -1.00 -5.01
C GLU A 20 -12.03 0.16 -4.66
N GLU A 21 -12.31 0.34 -3.37
CA GLU A 21 -13.16 1.42 -2.84
C GLU A 21 -12.45 2.22 -1.74
N PRO A 22 -11.43 3.04 -2.07
CA PRO A 22 -10.71 3.84 -1.09
C PRO A 22 -11.65 4.88 -0.48
N SER A 23 -11.94 4.75 0.81
CA SER A 23 -12.63 5.77 1.59
C SER A 23 -11.65 6.71 2.28
N LEU A 24 -12.11 7.91 2.66
CA LEU A 24 -11.29 8.82 3.45
C LEU A 24 -10.82 8.18 4.77
N SER A 25 -11.71 7.42 5.42
CA SER A 25 -11.39 6.71 6.67
C SER A 25 -10.32 5.64 6.46
N SER A 26 -10.37 4.87 5.37
CA SER A 26 -9.34 3.87 5.06
C SER A 26 -8.00 4.51 4.72
N ILE A 27 -7.99 5.64 4.00
CA ILE A 27 -6.74 6.36 3.70
C ILE A 27 -6.10 6.87 4.99
N ILE A 28 -6.89 7.41 5.93
CA ILE A 28 -6.40 7.82 7.25
C ILE A 28 -5.81 6.63 8.01
N ALA A 29 -6.51 5.50 8.02
CA ALA A 29 -6.07 4.30 8.73
C ALA A 29 -4.72 3.77 8.18
N ASP A 30 -4.57 3.72 6.86
CA ASP A 30 -3.37 3.13 6.24
C ASP A 30 -2.17 4.09 6.24
N THR A 31 -2.41 5.40 6.14
CA THR A 31 -1.32 6.39 6.06
C THR A 31 -0.99 7.04 7.40
N ASN A 32 -1.86 6.90 8.41
CA ASN A 32 -1.81 7.61 9.68
C ASN A 32 -1.70 9.14 9.52
N LEU A 33 -2.25 9.69 8.43
CA LEU A 33 -2.23 11.12 8.15
C LEU A 33 -3.54 11.80 8.58
N PRO A 34 -3.47 13.05 9.09
CA PRO A 34 -4.67 13.81 9.41
C PRO A 34 -5.53 14.07 8.17
N LYS A 35 -6.85 14.07 8.35
CA LYS A 35 -7.83 14.37 7.30
C LYS A 35 -7.50 15.65 6.51
N SER A 36 -7.16 16.74 7.20
CA SER A 36 -6.81 18.01 6.55
C SER A 36 -5.59 17.90 5.64
N THR A 37 -4.61 17.08 6.03
CA THR A 37 -3.42 16.81 5.22
C THR A 37 -3.82 16.03 3.97
N ILE A 38 -4.57 14.94 4.12
CA ILE A 38 -5.03 14.13 2.99
C ILE A 38 -5.81 14.99 2.00
N MET A 39 -6.80 15.77 2.46
CA MET A 39 -7.60 16.65 1.60
C MET A 39 -6.74 17.65 0.84
N ARG A 40 -5.76 18.28 1.51
CA ARG A 40 -4.81 19.20 0.85
C ARG A 40 -4.03 18.51 -0.26
N HIS A 41 -3.51 17.32 0.02
CA HIS A 41 -2.74 16.55 -0.97
C HIS A 41 -3.63 16.06 -2.12
N LEU A 42 -4.88 15.68 -1.88
CA LEU A 42 -5.83 15.32 -2.93
C LEU A 42 -6.17 16.51 -3.84
N SER A 43 -6.37 17.70 -3.27
CA SER A 43 -6.56 18.93 -4.05
C SER A 43 -5.36 19.22 -4.93
N MET A 44 -4.15 19.15 -4.37
CA MET A 44 -2.91 19.33 -5.12
C MET A 44 -2.74 18.29 -6.23
N LEU A 45 -3.04 17.01 -5.96
CA LEU A 45 -2.99 15.95 -6.97
C LEU A 45 -3.94 16.20 -8.14
N ARG A 46 -5.12 16.76 -7.86
CA ARG A 46 -6.08 17.14 -8.90
C ARG A 46 -5.60 18.32 -9.73
N GLU A 47 -5.06 19.35 -9.08
CA GLU A 47 -4.67 20.61 -9.73
C GLU A 47 -3.36 20.49 -10.51
N ASP A 48 -2.33 19.88 -9.90
CA ASP A 48 -0.97 19.86 -10.45
C ASP A 48 -0.71 18.65 -11.35
N TYR A 49 -1.41 17.54 -11.12
CA TYR A 49 -1.13 16.25 -11.78
C TYR A 49 -2.34 15.67 -12.52
N CYS A 50 -3.44 16.43 -12.59
CA CYS A 50 -4.67 16.04 -13.28
C CYS A 50 -5.29 14.71 -12.79
N LEU A 51 -5.03 14.32 -11.54
CA LEU A 51 -5.68 13.15 -10.93
C LEU A 51 -7.16 13.46 -10.70
N VAL A 52 -8.06 12.69 -11.30
CA VAL A 52 -9.50 12.88 -11.16
C VAL A 52 -10.08 11.78 -10.29
N LEU A 53 -10.55 12.17 -9.10
CA LEU A 53 -11.26 11.31 -8.17
C LEU A 53 -12.72 11.77 -8.08
N LYS A 54 -13.64 10.85 -8.32
CA LYS A 54 -15.06 11.05 -8.07
C LYS A 54 -15.43 10.50 -6.71
N THR A 55 -16.19 11.28 -5.95
CA THR A 55 -16.77 10.78 -4.70
C THR A 55 -18.05 10.03 -5.03
N VAL A 56 -18.06 8.73 -4.76
CA VAL A 56 -19.23 7.86 -4.90
C VAL A 56 -19.84 7.63 -3.52
N ARG A 57 -21.17 7.64 -3.47
CA ARG A 57 -21.92 7.27 -2.28
C ARG A 57 -22.72 6.02 -2.61
N ASP A 58 -22.35 4.91 -1.98
CA ASP A 58 -23.16 3.70 -1.99
C ASP A 58 -23.75 3.49 -0.60
N ASN A 59 -25.08 3.54 -0.50
CA ASN A 59 -25.82 3.44 0.75
C ASN A 59 -25.33 4.44 1.83
N ARG A 60 -24.71 3.91 2.90
CA ARG A 60 -24.12 4.66 4.02
C ARG A 60 -22.61 4.86 3.90
N ARG A 61 -21.97 4.32 2.85
CA ARG A 61 -20.53 4.42 2.62
C ARG A 61 -20.24 5.49 1.59
N ARG A 62 -19.11 6.17 1.77
CA ARG A 62 -18.58 7.15 0.83
C ARG A 62 -17.15 6.76 0.52
N PHE A 63 -16.87 6.55 -0.76
CA PHE A 63 -15.55 6.18 -1.25
C PHE A 63 -15.19 7.00 -2.49
N TYR A 64 -13.91 6.96 -2.84
CA TYR A 64 -13.36 7.60 -4.02
C TYR A 64 -13.26 6.56 -5.13
N GLN A 65 -13.72 6.93 -6.32
CA GLN A 65 -13.48 6.18 -7.55
C GLN A 65 -12.52 7.00 -8.41
N VAL A 66 -11.45 6.38 -8.89
CA VAL A 66 -10.51 7.03 -9.79
C VAL A 66 -11.11 7.07 -11.19
N GLU A 67 -11.35 8.26 -11.73
CA GLU A 67 -11.80 8.45 -13.12
C GLU A 67 -10.62 8.61 -14.08
N SER A 68 -9.55 9.24 -13.63
CA SER A 68 -8.32 9.42 -14.41
C SER A 68 -7.11 9.51 -13.49
N TRP A 69 -6.03 8.81 -13.87
CA TRP A 69 -4.75 8.85 -13.16
C TRP A 69 -3.90 10.07 -13.50
N GLY A 70 -4.26 10.83 -14.53
CA GLY A 70 -3.51 12.00 -14.97
C GLY A 70 -2.07 11.65 -15.31
N ALA A 71 -1.12 12.30 -14.64
CA ALA A 71 0.31 12.08 -14.84
C ALA A 71 0.88 10.81 -14.18
N PHE A 72 0.06 10.04 -13.46
CA PHE A 72 0.50 8.86 -12.72
C PHE A 72 0.22 7.56 -13.47
N ASP A 73 1.12 6.59 -13.34
CA ASP A 73 0.90 5.22 -13.80
C ASP A 73 0.37 4.36 -12.64
N PRO A 74 -0.88 3.87 -12.67
CA PRO A 74 -1.44 3.02 -11.62
C PRO A 74 -0.68 1.71 -11.43
N GLU A 75 -0.10 1.14 -12.50
CA GLU A 75 0.54 -0.17 -12.44
C GLU A 75 1.85 -0.11 -11.63
N PHE A 76 2.56 1.02 -11.69
CA PHE A 76 3.72 1.27 -10.83
C PHE A 76 3.37 1.11 -9.34
N PHE A 77 2.23 1.65 -8.91
CA PHE A 77 1.82 1.59 -7.50
C PHE A 77 1.28 0.22 -7.09
N ARG A 78 0.67 -0.51 -8.03
CA ARG A 78 0.21 -1.89 -7.80
C ARG A 78 1.38 -2.83 -7.63
N ALA A 79 2.36 -2.78 -8.54
CA ALA A 79 3.55 -3.63 -8.53
C ALA A 79 4.43 -3.46 -7.29
N LEU A 80 4.44 -2.27 -6.67
CA LEU A 80 5.15 -2.03 -5.42
C LEU A 80 4.65 -2.92 -4.26
N THR A 81 3.42 -3.42 -4.36
CA THR A 81 2.81 -4.31 -3.35
C THR A 81 3.32 -5.74 -3.49
N ASP A 82 3.47 -6.22 -4.73
CA ASP A 82 3.90 -7.59 -5.00
C ASP A 82 5.35 -7.82 -4.57
N ALA A 83 6.20 -6.79 -4.64
CA ALA A 83 7.57 -6.84 -4.14
C ALA A 83 7.65 -6.98 -2.60
N ASP A 84 6.71 -6.39 -1.86
CA ASP A 84 6.63 -6.52 -0.39
C ASP A 84 6.07 -7.91 0.02
N VAL A 85 5.11 -8.45 -0.73
CA VAL A 85 4.52 -9.77 -0.45
C VAL A 85 5.47 -10.92 -0.82
N ALA A 86 6.24 -10.77 -1.90
CA ALA A 86 7.28 -11.73 -2.28
C ALA A 86 8.41 -11.87 -1.25
N SER A 87 8.62 -10.85 -0.41
CA SER A 87 9.63 -10.90 0.66
C SER A 87 9.14 -11.57 1.95
N THR A 88 7.84 -11.86 2.08
CA THR A 88 7.25 -12.43 3.32
C THR A 88 7.01 -13.95 3.24
N SER A 89 7.15 -14.58 2.06
CA SER A 89 6.86 -16.00 1.87
C SER A 89 8.12 -16.87 1.75
N VAL A 90 8.98 -16.93 2.77
CA VAL A 90 9.86 -18.08 3.09
C VAL A 90 10.51 -17.92 4.47
N ALA A 91 9.73 -18.11 5.55
CA ALA A 91 10.28 -18.41 6.88
C ALA A 91 9.22 -19.05 7.79
N SER A 92 8.63 -20.16 7.34
CA SER A 92 7.89 -21.08 8.21
C SER A 92 7.85 -22.46 7.58
N ILE A 93 8.96 -23.18 7.64
CA ILE A 93 8.95 -24.64 7.78
C ILE A 93 10.03 -24.97 8.81
N SER A 94 9.56 -25.39 9.97
CA SER A 94 10.35 -25.77 11.14
C SER A 94 11.05 -27.12 10.94
N ASP A 95 12.14 -27.27 11.69
CA ASP A 95 12.68 -28.51 12.29
C ASP A 95 13.74 -29.34 11.53
N PRO A 96 15.04 -29.17 11.83
CA PRO A 96 16.05 -30.18 11.53
C PRO A 96 15.97 -31.27 12.60
N THR A 97 15.25 -32.35 12.32
CA THR A 97 15.32 -33.58 13.12
C THR A 97 16.76 -34.11 13.09
N ARG A 98 17.52 -33.73 14.12
CA ARG A 98 18.87 -34.19 14.44
C ARG A 98 18.78 -35.61 14.99
N LEU A 99 18.81 -36.62 14.12
CA LEU A 99 19.07 -37.99 14.55
C LEU A 99 20.55 -38.12 14.96
N LYS A 100 20.75 -38.28 16.28
CA LYS A 100 22.02 -38.56 16.95
C LYS A 100 22.14 -40.08 17.10
N GLY A 101 23.27 -40.62 16.65
CA GLY A 101 23.70 -42.01 16.83
C GLY A 101 24.33 -42.53 15.54
N ASN A 102 25.44 -43.27 15.52
CA ASN A 102 26.27 -43.87 16.55
C ASN A 102 27.40 -44.57 15.77
N ASN A 103 28.66 -44.17 15.94
CA ASN A 103 29.80 -44.93 15.42
C ASN A 103 30.84 -45.19 16.52
N SER A 104 31.27 -46.47 16.54
CA SER A 104 32.41 -47.08 17.22
C SER A 104 32.19 -47.40 18.70
N THR A 105 32.31 -48.66 19.13
CA THR A 105 33.57 -49.43 19.10
C THR A 105 33.28 -50.92 19.31
N ASN A 106 33.91 -51.80 18.53
CA ASN A 106 34.26 -53.16 18.96
C ASN A 106 35.50 -53.62 18.18
N GLU A 107 36.52 -53.97 18.96
CA GLU A 107 37.66 -54.90 18.75
C GLU A 107 38.50 -54.83 17.46
#